data_AF-A0A0K2RVX9-F1
#
_entry.id   AF-A0A0K2RVX9-F1
#
_cell.length_a   1.000
_cell.length_b   1.000
_cell.length_c   1.000
_cell.angle_alpha   90.00
_cell.angle_beta   90.00
_cell.angle_gamma   90.00
#
_symmetry.space_group_name_H-M   'P 1'
#
loop_
_entity.id
_entity.type
_entity.pdbx_description
1 polymer ?
#
loop_
_entity_poly.entity_id
_entity_poly.type
_entity_poly.pdbx_seq_one_letter_code
_entity_poly.pdbx_strand_id
1 'polypeptide(L)'
;MAGMADLTVSLSFLLGIVVFSEVARRTVLYLFPNRNWIIYALELISTFQLCACTHELKLLAEIGGLEPRIALTLTFLISVVHGLSFRGAICNPTGALEQLYLGTLMRRCALTRISCQLIAAEAARRVMPHAWALALSDLHAQHSLTGFSCTNSPVNAPLPQAAAVELGCAFVMHTAAFNAEKVEEKYRVPAMAAVITILVYA
;
A
#
# COMPACT_ATOMS: atom_id res chain seq x y z
N MET A 1 -15.94 2.65 -18.76
CA MET A 1 -16.07 1.43 -17.95
C MET A 1 -14.98 0.48 -18.41
N ALA A 2 -14.10 0.08 -17.50
CA ALA A 2 -13.05 -0.89 -17.72
C ALA A 2 -13.67 -2.19 -18.26
N GLY A 3 -13.15 -2.67 -19.38
CA GLY A 3 -13.52 -3.97 -19.91
C GLY A 3 -12.93 -5.10 -19.08
N MET A 4 -13.37 -6.33 -19.33
CA MET A 4 -12.78 -7.53 -18.73
C MET A 4 -11.28 -7.65 -19.04
N ALA A 5 -10.85 -7.18 -20.22
CA ALA A 5 -9.45 -7.14 -20.62
C ALA A 5 -8.62 -6.21 -19.71
N ASP A 6 -9.09 -4.97 -19.48
CA ASP A 6 -8.40 -4.00 -18.64
C ASP A 6 -8.24 -4.51 -17.21
N LEU A 7 -9.31 -5.09 -16.64
CA LEU A 7 -9.27 -5.71 -15.32
C LEU A 7 -8.25 -6.86 -15.27
N THR A 8 -8.20 -7.69 -16.31
CA THR A 8 -7.25 -8.81 -16.39
C THR A 8 -5.81 -8.32 -16.44
N VAL A 9 -5.55 -7.25 -17.21
CA VAL A 9 -4.21 -6.64 -17.31
C VAL A 9 -3.80 -6.05 -15.97
N SER A 10 -4.66 -5.27 -15.31
CA SER A 10 -4.36 -4.71 -13.99
C SER A 10 -4.19 -5.77 -12.91
N LEU A 11 -4.97 -6.85 -12.91
CA LEU A 11 -4.77 -7.99 -12.01
C LEU A 11 -3.43 -8.67 -12.26
N SER A 12 -3.06 -8.85 -13.53
CA SER A 12 -1.74 -9.39 -13.91
C SER A 12 -0.61 -8.48 -13.46
N PHE A 13 -0.82 -7.16 -13.54
CA PHE A 13 0.14 -6.15 -13.12
C PHE A 13 0.31 -6.13 -11.59
N LEU A 14 -0.79 -6.16 -10.83
CA LEU A 14 -0.78 -6.33 -9.37
C LEU A 14 -0.04 -7.60 -8.97
N LEU A 15 -0.34 -8.73 -9.62
CA LEU A 15 0.37 -9.98 -9.38
C LEU A 15 1.87 -9.85 -9.68
N GLY A 16 2.23 -9.20 -10.79
CA GLY A 16 3.61 -8.91 -11.16
C GLY A 16 4.36 -8.12 -10.08
N ILE A 17 3.74 -7.06 -9.54
CA ILE A 17 4.30 -6.25 -8.45
C ILE A 17 4.55 -7.11 -7.21
N VAL A 18 3.58 -7.94 -6.82
CA VAL A 18 3.66 -8.82 -5.64
C VAL A 18 4.77 -9.87 -5.81
N VAL A 19 4.82 -10.53 -6.98
CA VAL A 19 5.83 -11.54 -7.29
C VAL A 19 7.23 -10.93 -7.33
N PHE A 20 7.39 -9.80 -8.02
CA PHE A 20 8.66 -9.07 -8.08
C PHE A 20 9.15 -8.70 -6.68
N SER A 21 8.27 -8.16 -5.84
CA SER A 21 8.59 -7.76 -4.47
C SER A 21 8.93 -8.95 -3.58
N GLU A 22 8.24 -10.09 -3.75
CA GLU A 22 8.57 -11.31 -3.00
C GLU A 22 9.91 -11.93 -3.45
N VAL A 23 10.20 -11.93 -4.75
CA VAL A 23 11.52 -12.35 -5.28
C VAL A 23 12.62 -11.45 -4.73
N ALA A 24 12.42 -10.14 -4.73
CA ALA A 24 13.36 -9.17 -4.16
C ALA A 24 13.59 -9.43 -2.66
N ARG A 25 12.53 -9.61 -1.87
CA ARG A 25 12.64 -9.94 -0.44
C ARG A 25 13.42 -11.23 -0.22
N ARG A 26 13.09 -12.31 -0.93
CA ARG A 26 13.79 -13.60 -0.83
C ARG A 26 15.26 -13.49 -1.22
N THR A 27 15.56 -12.72 -2.26
CA THR A 27 16.93 -12.47 -2.72
C THR A 27 17.75 -11.74 -1.66
N VAL A 28 17.20 -10.69 -1.04
CA VAL A 28 17.86 -9.98 0.07
C VAL A 28 18.12 -10.90 1.26
N LEU A 29 17.11 -11.69 1.64
CA LEU A 29 17.23 -12.65 2.74
C LEU A 29 18.27 -13.75 2.46
N TYR A 30 18.36 -14.19 1.21
CA TYR A 30 19.31 -15.22 0.78
C TYR A 30 20.74 -14.70 0.67
N LEU A 31 20.95 -13.50 0.11
CA LEU A 31 22.30 -12.95 -0.13
C LEU A 31 22.93 -12.35 1.13
N PHE A 32 22.12 -11.87 2.06
CA PHE A 32 22.61 -11.14 3.24
C PHE A 32 22.09 -11.73 4.57
N PRO A 33 22.18 -13.04 4.81
CA PRO A 33 21.72 -13.62 6.08
C PRO A 33 22.48 -12.97 7.25
N ASN A 34 21.77 -12.74 8.36
CA ASN A 34 22.32 -12.20 9.62
C ASN A 34 22.81 -10.74 9.60
N ARG A 35 22.39 -9.93 8.62
CA ARG A 35 22.69 -8.49 8.64
C ARG A 35 21.60 -7.69 9.34
N ASN A 36 22.02 -6.81 10.26
CA ASN A 36 21.13 -5.95 11.04
C ASN A 36 20.32 -4.94 10.18
N TRP A 37 20.74 -4.68 8.93
CA TRP A 37 20.06 -3.76 8.01
C TRP A 37 18.99 -4.43 7.13
N ILE A 38 18.82 -5.75 7.18
CA ILE A 38 17.80 -6.47 6.41
C ILE A 38 16.41 -5.89 6.65
N ILE A 39 16.10 -5.53 7.90
CA ILE A 39 14.80 -4.96 8.26
C ILE A 39 14.47 -3.69 7.45
N TYR A 40 15.48 -2.88 7.11
CA TYR A 40 15.28 -1.65 6.34
C TYR A 40 15.08 -1.95 4.86
N ALA A 41 15.75 -2.98 4.34
CA ALA A 41 15.52 -3.44 2.96
C ALA A 41 14.12 -4.07 2.82
N LEU A 42 13.68 -4.86 3.80
CA LEU A 42 12.32 -5.40 3.84
C LEU A 42 11.26 -4.30 3.95
N GLU A 43 11.54 -3.25 4.74
CA GLU A 43 10.69 -2.06 4.85
C GLU A 43 10.56 -1.36 3.48
N LEU A 44 11.69 -1.10 2.82
CA LEU A 44 11.72 -0.46 1.51
C LEU A 44 10.93 -1.25 0.44
N ILE A 45 11.17 -2.56 0.34
CA ILE A 45 10.51 -3.42 -0.66
C ILE A 45 9.01 -3.52 -0.37
N SER A 46 8.63 -3.67 0.90
CA SER A 46 7.23 -3.84 1.29
C SER A 46 6.44 -2.54 1.12
N THR A 47 7.03 -1.39 1.45
CA THR A 47 6.39 -0.09 1.18
C THR A 47 6.30 0.19 -0.32
N PHE A 48 7.30 -0.21 -1.11
CA PHE A 48 7.22 -0.08 -2.57
C PHE A 48 6.05 -0.90 -3.12
N GLN A 49 5.93 -2.17 -2.70
CA GLN A 49 4.81 -3.04 -3.06
C GLN A 49 3.47 -2.40 -2.69
N LEU A 50 3.34 -1.92 -1.44
CA LEU A 50 2.13 -1.26 -0.95
C LEU A 50 1.74 -0.10 -1.88
N CYS A 51 2.65 0.84 -2.09
CA CYS A 51 2.39 2.05 -2.87
C CYS A 51 2.11 1.73 -4.34
N ALA A 52 2.90 0.84 -4.97
CA ALA A 52 2.71 0.45 -6.36
C ALA A 52 1.35 -0.22 -6.57
N CYS A 53 0.95 -1.15 -5.70
CA CYS A 53 -0.38 -1.76 -5.73
C CYS A 53 -1.50 -0.73 -5.51
N THR A 54 -1.33 0.21 -4.57
CA THR A 54 -2.32 1.28 -4.34
C THR A 54 -2.46 2.20 -5.55
N HIS A 55 -1.36 2.51 -6.25
CA HIS A 55 -1.41 3.30 -7.49
C HIS A 55 -2.21 2.59 -8.58
N GLU A 56 -2.01 1.28 -8.77
CA GLU A 56 -2.78 0.50 -9.76
C GLU A 56 -4.26 0.38 -9.37
N LEU A 57 -4.58 0.16 -8.09
CA LEU A 57 -5.97 0.15 -7.64
C LEU A 57 -6.66 1.51 -7.81
N LYS A 58 -5.94 2.60 -7.54
CA LYS A 58 -6.44 3.96 -7.75
C LYS A 58 -6.75 4.20 -9.23
N LEU A 59 -5.85 3.78 -10.12
CA LEU A 59 -6.07 3.84 -11.57
C LEU A 59 -7.35 3.10 -11.98
N LEU A 60 -7.53 1.86 -11.50
CA LEU A 60 -8.72 1.06 -11.77
C LEU A 60 -10.01 1.71 -11.26
N ALA A 61 -9.97 2.30 -10.06
CA ALA A 61 -11.12 2.94 -9.46
C ALA A 61 -11.51 4.24 -10.16
N GLU A 62 -10.55 5.14 -10.40
CA GLU A 62 -10.81 6.49 -10.91
C GLU A 62 -11.03 6.54 -12.43
N ILE A 63 -10.20 5.84 -13.20
CA ILE A 63 -10.24 5.88 -14.67
C ILE A 63 -10.99 4.68 -15.23
N GLY A 64 -10.79 3.50 -14.62
CA GLY A 64 -11.52 2.30 -14.99
C GLY A 64 -13.03 2.41 -14.71
N GLY A 65 -13.44 3.27 -13.77
CA GLY A 65 -14.86 3.38 -13.38
C GLY A 65 -15.40 2.03 -12.91
N LEU A 66 -14.59 1.30 -12.15
CA LEU A 66 -14.95 -0.02 -11.62
C LEU A 66 -16.18 0.08 -10.72
N GLU A 67 -17.02 -0.95 -10.75
CA GLU A 67 -18.12 -1.02 -9.79
C GLU A 67 -17.57 -1.02 -8.36
N PRO A 68 -18.13 -0.22 -7.42
CA PRO A 68 -17.61 -0.10 -6.06
C PRO A 68 -17.40 -1.44 -5.35
N ARG A 69 -18.30 -2.41 -5.59
CA ARG A 69 -18.18 -3.77 -5.02
C ARG A 69 -16.89 -4.47 -5.45
N ILE A 70 -16.53 -4.35 -6.73
CA ILE A 70 -15.31 -4.96 -7.27
C ILE A 70 -14.08 -4.22 -6.71
N ALA A 71 -14.11 -2.89 -6.68
CA ALA A 71 -13.00 -2.10 -6.14
C ALA A 71 -12.72 -2.43 -4.67
N LEU A 72 -13.77 -2.53 -3.83
CA LEU A 72 -13.64 -2.93 -2.42
C LEU A 72 -13.15 -4.37 -2.27
N THR A 73 -13.61 -5.29 -3.12
CA THR A 73 -13.13 -6.68 -3.12
C THR A 73 -11.64 -6.74 -3.42
N LEU A 74 -11.17 -5.97 -4.41
CA LEU A 74 -9.75 -5.89 -4.76
C LEU A 74 -8.93 -5.25 -3.63
N THR A 75 -9.43 -4.18 -3.02
CA THR A 75 -8.81 -3.55 -1.84
C THR A 75 -8.66 -4.54 -0.69
N PHE A 76 -9.69 -5.33 -0.39
CA PHE A 76 -9.62 -6.38 0.62
C PHE A 76 -8.56 -7.42 0.27
N LEU A 77 -8.62 -7.99 -0.94
CA LEU A 77 -7.71 -9.04 -1.39
C LEU A 77 -6.25 -8.57 -1.38
N ILE A 78 -5.96 -7.38 -1.90
CA ILE A 78 -4.59 -6.86 -1.91
C ILE A 78 -4.11 -6.55 -0.48
N SER A 79 -4.99 -6.10 0.41
CA SER A 79 -4.65 -5.83 1.81
C SER A 79 -4.29 -7.13 2.54
N VAL A 80 -4.99 -8.24 2.24
CA VAL A 80 -4.62 -9.57 2.73
C VAL A 80 -3.24 -9.98 2.20
N VAL A 81 -3.00 -9.82 0.89
CA VAL A 81 -1.69 -10.12 0.28
C VAL A 81 -0.57 -9.30 0.92
N HIS A 82 -0.79 -8.02 1.17
CA HIS A 82 0.15 -7.15 1.89
C HIS A 82 0.43 -7.66 3.30
N GLY A 83 -0.61 -7.92 4.09
CA GLY A 83 -0.47 -8.43 5.46
C GLY A 83 0.28 -9.76 5.55
N LEU A 84 0.13 -10.64 4.55
CA LEU A 84 0.86 -11.92 4.49
C LEU A 84 2.29 -11.79 3.97
N SER A 85 2.59 -10.78 3.15
CA SER A 85 3.86 -10.68 2.42
C SER A 85 4.91 -9.78 3.08
N PHE A 86 4.52 -8.84 3.93
CA PHE A 86 5.41 -7.77 4.41
C PHE A 86 6.48 -8.20 5.44
N ARG A 87 6.45 -9.46 5.94
CA ARG A 87 7.49 -10.05 6.81
C ARG A 87 7.97 -9.13 7.95
N GLY A 88 7.05 -8.42 8.61
CA GLY A 88 7.36 -7.52 9.74
C GLY A 88 7.79 -6.10 9.37
N ALA A 89 7.64 -5.69 8.10
CA ALA A 89 7.68 -4.28 7.72
C ALA A 89 6.45 -3.54 8.27
N ILE A 90 6.64 -2.28 8.68
CA ILE A 90 5.57 -1.43 9.24
C ILE A 90 4.76 -0.79 8.11
N CYS A 91 5.46 -0.36 7.06
CA CYS A 91 4.95 0.29 5.86
C CYS A 91 4.08 1.52 6.11
N ASN A 92 4.20 2.14 7.28
CA ASN A 92 3.44 3.31 7.68
C ASN A 92 4.28 4.23 8.58
N PRO A 93 4.49 5.51 8.19
CA PRO A 93 5.21 6.48 9.02
C PRO A 93 4.56 6.73 10.37
N THR A 94 3.22 6.82 10.44
CA THR A 94 2.52 7.04 11.71
C THR A 94 2.62 5.80 12.61
N GLY A 95 2.59 4.60 12.02
CA GLY A 95 2.86 3.35 12.73
C GLY A 95 4.27 3.30 13.33
N ALA A 96 5.28 3.78 12.60
CA ALA A 96 6.65 3.84 13.12
C ALA A 96 6.80 4.88 14.24
N LEU A 97 6.10 6.01 14.15
CA LEU A 97 6.05 7.03 15.20
C LEU A 97 5.33 6.54 16.46
N GLU A 98 4.23 5.80 16.30
CA GLU A 98 3.51 5.18 17.41
C GLU A 98 4.43 4.20 18.17
N GLN A 99 5.13 3.32 17.45
CA GLN A 99 6.08 2.39 18.07
C GLN A 99 7.25 3.11 18.77
N LEU A 100 7.71 4.24 18.23
CA LEU A 100 8.68 5.08 18.90
C LEU A 100 8.12 5.68 20.20
N TYR A 101 6.88 6.17 20.17
CA TYR A 101 6.21 6.76 21.33
C TYR A 101 5.95 5.73 22.44
N LEU A 102 5.56 4.51 22.07
CA LEU A 102 5.36 3.38 22.99
C LEU A 102 6.68 2.76 23.48
N GLY A 103 7.83 3.21 22.99
CA GLY A 103 9.14 2.70 23.38
C GLY A 103 9.50 1.33 22.80
N THR A 104 8.72 0.80 21.85
CA THR A 104 8.96 -0.49 21.19
C THR A 104 10.00 -0.38 20.07
N LEU A 105 10.26 0.83 19.55
CA LEU A 105 11.24 1.09 18.51
C LEU A 105 12.22 2.20 18.91
N MET A 106 13.53 1.97 18.72
CA MET A 106 14.54 3.02 18.95
C MET A 106 14.40 4.17 17.94
N ARG A 107 14.64 5.41 18.38
CA ARG A 107 14.59 6.62 17.53
C ARG A 107 15.34 6.48 16.20
N ARG A 108 16.57 5.95 16.22
CA ARG A 108 17.36 5.75 14.99
C ARG A 108 16.70 4.75 14.03
N CYS A 109 16.13 3.67 14.57
CA CYS A 109 15.44 2.65 13.77
C CYS A 109 14.15 3.22 13.17
N ALA A 110 13.36 3.95 13.95
CA ALA A 110 12.15 4.63 13.50
C ALA A 110 12.44 5.60 12.35
N LEU A 111 13.42 6.50 12.53
CA LEU A 111 13.81 7.46 11.48
C LEU A 111 14.28 6.75 10.21
N THR A 112 15.10 5.70 10.34
CA THR A 112 15.60 4.95 9.18
C THR A 112 14.46 4.24 8.43
N ARG A 113 13.51 3.62 9.15
CA ARG A 113 12.33 3.00 8.53
C ARG A 113 11.46 4.04 7.83
N ILE A 114 11.21 5.20 8.45
CA ILE A 114 10.46 6.29 7.82
C ILE A 114 11.16 6.77 6.55
N SER A 115 12.49 6.94 6.57
CA SER A 115 13.25 7.27 5.36
C SER A 115 13.09 6.20 4.27
N CYS A 116 13.16 4.92 4.62
CA CYS A 116 12.90 3.82 3.67
C CYS A 116 11.49 3.89 3.09
N GLN A 117 10.48 4.15 3.92
CA GLN A 117 9.08 4.27 3.50
C GLN A 117 8.88 5.43 2.51
N LEU A 118 9.46 6.60 2.79
CA LEU A 118 9.37 7.77 1.90
C LEU A 118 10.10 7.54 0.58
N ILE A 119 11.30 6.94 0.61
CA ILE A 119 12.05 6.59 -0.59
C ILE A 119 11.26 5.59 -1.44
N ALA A 120 10.69 4.56 -0.82
CA ALA A 120 9.90 3.55 -1.51
C ALA A 120 8.62 4.11 -2.13
N ALA A 121 7.91 4.99 -1.41
CA ALA A 121 6.73 5.69 -1.91
C ALA A 121 7.07 6.58 -3.12
N GLU A 122 8.18 7.33 -3.05
CA GLU A 122 8.65 8.14 -4.17
C GLU A 122 9.08 7.27 -5.36
N ALA A 123 9.77 6.16 -5.12
CA ALA A 123 10.16 5.22 -6.15
C ALA A 123 8.92 4.64 -6.85
N ALA A 124 7.90 4.20 -6.10
CA ALA A 124 6.64 3.71 -6.67
C ALA A 124 5.98 4.80 -7.53
N ARG A 125 5.89 6.03 -7.03
CA ARG A 125 5.31 7.17 -7.75
C ARG A 125 6.01 7.46 -9.08
N ARG A 126 7.32 7.24 -9.18
CA ARG A 126 8.09 7.42 -10.44
C ARG A 126 8.05 6.21 -11.35
N VAL A 127 8.12 4.99 -10.81
CA VAL A 127 8.18 3.76 -11.60
C VAL A 127 6.83 3.42 -12.23
N MET A 128 5.72 3.66 -11.54
CA MET A 128 4.38 3.31 -12.04
C MET A 128 4.03 3.98 -13.37
N PRO A 129 4.24 5.29 -13.58
CA PRO A 129 4.05 5.92 -14.89
C PRO A 129 4.83 5.28 -16.03
N HIS A 130 6.07 4.83 -15.79
CA HIS A 130 6.85 4.15 -16.81
C HIS A 130 6.28 2.77 -17.15
N ALA A 131 5.76 2.06 -16.16
CA ALA A 131 5.14 0.77 -16.37
C ALA A 131 3.79 0.92 -17.10
N TRP A 132 2.99 1.95 -16.78
CA TRP A 132 1.76 2.27 -17.49
C TRP A 132 2.02 2.77 -18.93
N ALA A 133 3.15 3.42 -19.18
CA ALA A 133 3.54 3.84 -20.53
C ALA A 133 3.79 2.65 -21.49
N LEU A 134 3.90 1.42 -20.98
CA LEU A 134 3.88 0.21 -21.81
C LEU A 134 2.51 -0.03 -22.47
N ALA A 135 1.48 0.75 -22.10
CA ALA A 135 0.14 0.77 -22.70
C ALA A 135 -0.46 -0.64 -22.84
N LEU A 136 -0.27 -1.48 -21.82
CA LEU A 136 -0.76 -2.86 -21.81
C LEU A 136 -2.30 -2.94 -21.81
N SER A 137 -2.98 -1.83 -21.52
CA SER A 137 -4.42 -1.64 -21.62
C SER A 137 -4.76 -0.21 -22.06
N ASP A 138 -6.00 0.00 -22.53
CA ASP A 138 -6.50 1.33 -22.88
C ASP A 138 -6.51 2.27 -21.65
N LEU A 139 -6.74 1.71 -20.45
CA LEU A 139 -6.64 2.44 -19.18
C LEU A 139 -5.22 2.93 -18.92
N HIS A 140 -4.22 2.07 -19.13
CA HIS A 140 -2.80 2.44 -18.97
C HIS A 140 -2.39 3.51 -19.97
N ALA A 141 -2.85 3.40 -21.23
CA ALA A 141 -2.62 4.42 -22.25
C ALA A 141 -3.25 5.76 -21.86
N GLN A 142 -4.53 5.78 -21.47
CA GLN A 142 -5.24 7.00 -21.07
C GLN A 142 -4.63 7.65 -19.82
N HIS A 143 -4.21 6.85 -18.84
CA HIS A 143 -3.58 7.39 -17.64
C HIS A 143 -2.18 7.95 -17.89
N SER A 144 -1.40 7.31 -18.78
CA SER A 144 -0.08 7.81 -19.16
C SER A 144 -0.12 9.23 -19.76
N LEU A 145 -1.22 9.58 -20.43
CA LEU A 145 -1.45 10.90 -21.04
C LEU A 145 -1.93 11.95 -20.04
N THR A 146 -2.70 11.55 -19.02
CA THR A 146 -3.26 12.45 -18.00
C THR A 146 -2.32 12.66 -16.81
N GLY A 147 -1.37 11.75 -16.61
CA GLY A 147 -0.36 11.83 -15.58
C GLY A 147 -0.90 11.57 -14.17
N PHE A 148 -0.02 11.13 -13.27
CA PHE A 148 -0.35 11.01 -11.86
C PHE A 148 -0.30 12.39 -11.20
N SER A 149 -1.45 13.00 -10.93
CA SER A 149 -1.53 14.27 -10.22
C SER A 149 -2.28 14.14 -8.90
N CYS A 150 -1.65 14.58 -7.81
CA CYS A 150 -2.31 14.74 -6.51
C CYS A 150 -2.97 16.12 -6.35
N THR A 151 -3.10 16.90 -7.43
CA THR A 151 -3.54 18.30 -7.37
C THR A 151 -5.04 18.45 -7.09
N ASN A 152 -5.85 17.45 -7.41
CA ASN A 152 -7.27 17.45 -7.13
C ASN A 152 -7.52 16.54 -5.94
N SER A 153 -7.97 17.13 -4.82
CA SER A 153 -8.37 16.36 -3.64
C SER A 153 -9.67 15.62 -3.95
N PRO A 154 -9.70 14.27 -3.94
CA PRO A 154 -10.93 13.51 -4.15
C PRO A 154 -11.99 13.81 -3.09
N VAL A 155 -11.55 14.27 -1.91
CA VAL A 155 -12.40 14.57 -0.77
C VAL A 155 -13.32 15.75 -1.04
N ASN A 156 -13.06 16.59 -2.06
CA ASN A 156 -13.90 17.74 -2.45
C ASN A 156 -14.40 18.57 -1.25
N ALA A 157 -13.60 18.64 -0.18
CA ALA A 157 -13.96 19.23 1.10
C ALA A 157 -12.91 20.22 1.59
N PRO A 158 -13.28 21.15 2.49
CA PRO A 158 -12.32 22.03 3.15
C PRO A 158 -11.22 21.24 3.88
N LEU A 159 -10.01 21.80 3.89
CA LEU A 159 -8.85 21.22 4.57
C LEU A 159 -9.13 20.71 6.01
N PRO A 160 -9.82 21.44 6.91
CA PRO A 160 -10.06 20.93 8.26
C PRO A 160 -10.98 19.70 8.29
N GLN A 161 -11.94 19.61 7.37
CA GLN A 161 -12.80 18.44 7.26
C GLN A 161 -12.02 17.23 6.76
N ALA A 162 -11.21 17.41 5.70
CA ALA A 162 -10.35 16.35 5.20
C ALA A 162 -9.35 15.87 6.27
N ALA A 163 -8.75 16.81 7.02
CA ALA A 163 -7.84 16.48 8.12
C ALA A 163 -8.53 15.71 9.24
N ALA A 164 -9.79 16.05 9.59
CA ALA A 164 -10.55 15.33 10.60
C ALA A 164 -10.89 13.90 10.18
N VAL A 165 -11.23 13.68 8.89
CA VAL A 165 -11.47 12.35 8.33
C VAL A 165 -10.19 11.51 8.38
N GLU A 166 -9.07 12.04 7.90
CA GLU A 166 -7.77 11.35 7.95
C GLU A 166 -7.34 11.01 9.39
N LEU A 167 -7.55 11.93 10.33
CA LEU A 167 -7.29 11.69 11.75
C LEU A 167 -8.17 10.56 12.30
N GLY A 168 -9.46 10.55 11.96
CA GLY A 168 -10.40 9.50 12.35
C GLY A 168 -10.01 8.13 11.79
N CYS A 169 -9.71 8.06 10.49
CA CYS A 169 -9.27 6.83 9.84
C CYS A 169 -7.95 6.32 10.43
N ALA A 170 -6.97 7.21 10.65
CA ALA A 170 -5.73 6.85 11.31
C ALA A 170 -5.97 6.31 12.72
N PHE A 171 -6.80 6.98 13.52
CA PHE A 171 -7.16 6.53 14.87
C PHE A 171 -7.79 5.13 14.88
N VAL A 172 -8.74 4.87 13.96
CA VAL A 172 -9.36 3.54 13.81
C VAL A 172 -8.32 2.50 13.43
N MET A 173 -7.44 2.79 12.46
CA MET A 173 -6.37 1.89 12.04
C MET A 173 -5.40 1.56 13.18
N HIS A 174 -4.95 2.57 13.92
CA HIS A 174 -4.06 2.39 15.06
C HIS A 174 -4.73 1.59 16.18
N THR A 175 -6.00 1.89 16.48
CA THR A 175 -6.79 1.13 17.46
C THR A 175 -6.98 -0.32 17.02
N ALA A 176 -7.25 -0.57 15.74
CA ALA A 176 -7.39 -1.91 15.19
C ALA A 176 -6.06 -2.68 15.28
N ALA A 177 -4.94 -2.05 14.91
CA ALA A 177 -3.61 -2.64 15.00
C ALA A 177 -3.25 -3.00 16.46
N PHE A 178 -3.51 -2.10 17.41
CA PHE A 178 -3.28 -2.35 18.83
C PHE A 178 -4.12 -3.52 19.37
N ASN A 179 -5.37 -3.66 18.92
CA ASN A 179 -6.25 -4.77 19.34
C ASN A 179 -6.04 -6.05 18.53
N ALA A 180 -5.29 -6.02 17.42
CA ALA A 180 -5.03 -7.19 16.59
C ALA A 180 -4.28 -8.29 17.37
N GLU A 181 -3.45 -7.93 18.36
CA GLU A 181 -2.78 -8.90 19.22
C GLU A 181 -3.76 -9.77 20.02
N LYS A 182 -4.94 -9.25 20.35
CA LYS A 182 -6.00 -9.98 21.07
C LYS A 182 -6.80 -10.93 20.18
N VAL A 183 -6.68 -10.77 18.87
CA VAL A 183 -7.34 -11.61 17.87
C VAL A 183 -6.49 -12.86 17.60
N GLU A 184 -7.14 -14.01 17.38
CA GLU A 184 -6.44 -15.23 16.95
C GLU A 184 -5.58 -14.95 15.71
N GLU A 185 -4.35 -15.49 15.68
CA GLU A 185 -3.36 -15.21 14.64
C GLU A 185 -3.90 -15.40 13.21
N LYS A 186 -4.71 -16.46 13.00
CA LYS A 186 -5.34 -16.77 11.71
C LYS A 186 -6.29 -15.68 11.18
N TYR A 187 -6.84 -14.85 12.08
CA TYR A 187 -7.80 -13.81 11.72
C TYR A 187 -7.22 -12.40 11.71
N ARG A 188 -5.99 -12.19 12.21
CA ARG A 188 -5.38 -10.85 12.29
C ARG A 188 -5.30 -10.16 10.94
N VAL A 189 -4.78 -10.85 9.91
CA VAL A 189 -4.63 -10.28 8.57
C VAL A 189 -5.98 -10.01 7.91
N PRO A 190 -6.94 -10.96 7.86
CA PRO A 190 -8.28 -10.69 7.35
C PRO A 190 -9.01 -9.57 8.09
N ALA A 191 -8.85 -9.47 9.42
CA ALA A 191 -9.46 -8.40 10.21
C ALA A 191 -8.90 -7.02 9.83
N MET A 192 -7.57 -6.89 9.73
CA MET A 192 -6.95 -5.62 9.29
C MET A 192 -7.35 -5.26 7.86
N ALA A 193 -7.40 -6.23 6.95
CA ALA A 193 -7.86 -6.01 5.58
C ALA A 193 -9.33 -5.55 5.54
N ALA A 194 -10.19 -6.10 6.39
CA ALA A 194 -11.58 -5.67 6.52
C ALA A 194 -11.68 -4.23 7.03
N VAL A 195 -10.90 -3.86 8.06
CA VAL A 195 -10.88 -2.47 8.58
C VAL A 195 -10.43 -1.50 7.49
N ILE A 196 -9.37 -1.80 6.75
CA ILE A 196 -8.91 -0.98 5.61
C ILE A 196 -10.04 -0.83 4.59
N THR A 197 -10.71 -1.93 4.24
CA THR A 197 -11.79 -1.92 3.23
C THR A 197 -12.98 -1.09 3.69
N ILE A 198 -13.36 -1.16 4.97
CA ILE A 198 -14.42 -0.35 5.56
C ILE A 198 -14.06 1.14 5.53
N LEU A 199 -12.83 1.48 5.91
CA LEU A 199 -12.36 2.87 5.92
C LEU A 199 -12.22 3.46 4.52
N VAL A 200 -11.93 2.64 3.49
CA VAL A 200 -11.92 3.08 2.09
C VAL A 200 -13.32 3.34 1.55
N TYR A 201 -14.34 2.66 2.10
CA TYR A 201 -15.74 2.85 1.70
C TYR A 201 -16.41 4.05 2.41
N ALA A 202 -16.06 4.27 3.68
CA ALA A 202 -16.68 5.26 4.56
C ALA A 202 -16.31 6.71 4.19
#